data_AF-A0A545UC08-F1
#
_entry.id   AF-A0A545UC08-F1
#
_cell.length_a   1.000
_cell.length_b   1.000
_cell.length_c   1.000
_cell.angle_alpha   90.00
_cell.angle_beta   90.00
_cell.angle_gamma   90.00
#
_symmetry.space_group_name_H-M   'P 1'
#
loop_
_entity.id
_entity.type
_entity.pdbx_description
1 polymer ?
#
loop_
_entity_poly.entity_id
_entity_poly.type
_entity_poly.pdbx_seq_one_letter_code
_entity_poly.pdbx_strand_id
1 'polypeptide(L)'
;MNYSLAEKKPNQKAAYKPDLNELLSQCELNYWLLARLMPNLVTLNDQSEKAELLQSQWQVASSAVQLKFQITDLAKYTTTMTLTIDSPRLKITREMQLIIRLYHDVKMMEVMEGSGPGALKAVYEKINGNTKPVDEKRQINRFLGESLRACLPGND
;
A
#
# COMPACT_ATOMS: atom_id res chain seq x y z
N MET A 1 -10.41 -61.45 -4.68
CA MET A 1 -11.18 -60.22 -4.92
C MET A 1 -10.98 -59.31 -3.71
N ASN A 2 -10.49 -58.10 -3.99
CA ASN A 2 -10.13 -56.91 -3.18
C ASN A 2 -10.78 -56.74 -1.78
N TYR A 3 -10.21 -56.04 -0.78
CA TYR A 3 -9.56 -54.72 -0.81
C TYR A 3 -8.60 -54.52 0.38
N SER A 4 -7.41 -53.97 0.11
CA SER A 4 -6.53 -53.37 1.13
C SER A 4 -6.90 -51.89 1.28
N LEU A 5 -7.35 -51.47 2.46
CA LEU A 5 -7.59 -50.07 2.79
C LEU A 5 -6.24 -49.38 3.07
N ALA A 6 -5.73 -48.66 2.07
CA ALA A 6 -4.60 -47.76 2.26
C ALA A 6 -5.08 -46.54 3.05
N GLU A 7 -4.64 -46.41 4.30
CA GLU A 7 -4.86 -45.23 5.14
C GLU A 7 -4.13 -44.02 4.52
N LYS A 8 -4.87 -43.10 3.91
CA LYS A 8 -4.35 -41.80 3.50
C LYS A 8 -4.08 -40.97 4.75
N LYS A 9 -2.79 -40.80 5.11
CA LYS A 9 -2.37 -39.80 6.10
C LYS A 9 -2.90 -38.42 5.68
N PRO A 10 -3.55 -37.66 6.57
CA PRO A 10 -3.99 -36.31 6.24
C PRO A 10 -2.77 -35.46 5.89
N ASN A 11 -2.80 -34.87 4.69
CA ASN A 11 -1.79 -33.95 4.21
C ASN A 11 -1.71 -32.77 5.19
N GLN A 12 -0.67 -32.74 6.03
CA GLN A 12 -0.41 -31.63 6.93
C GLN A 12 -0.19 -30.39 6.05
N LYS A 13 -1.22 -29.54 5.92
CA LYS A 13 -1.10 -28.27 5.20
C LYS A 13 0.09 -27.52 5.81
N ALA A 14 1.16 -27.37 5.04
CA ALA A 14 2.34 -26.65 5.46
C ALA A 14 1.91 -25.30 6.03
N ALA A 15 2.32 -25.01 7.27
CA ALA A 15 2.00 -23.76 7.92
C ALA A 15 2.52 -22.61 7.05
N TYR A 16 1.61 -21.84 6.46
CA TYR A 16 1.96 -20.69 5.62
C TYR A 16 2.88 -19.75 6.39
N LYS A 17 4.11 -19.61 5.90
CA LYS A 17 5.11 -18.67 6.40
C LYS A 17 5.04 -17.42 5.52
N PRO A 18 4.57 -16.30 6.05
CA PRO A 18 4.63 -15.06 5.29
C PRO A 18 6.09 -14.72 4.96
N ASP A 19 6.40 -14.54 3.67
CA ASP A 19 7.68 -14.00 3.21
C ASP A 19 7.78 -12.51 3.56
N LEU A 20 8.45 -12.20 4.66
CA LEU A 20 8.65 -10.85 5.15
C LEU A 20 9.61 -10.04 4.26
N ASN A 21 10.56 -10.72 3.60
CA ASN A 21 11.54 -10.06 2.75
C ASN A 21 10.87 -9.43 1.53
N GLU A 22 9.91 -10.14 0.94
CA GLU A 22 9.11 -9.60 -0.16
C GLU A 22 8.37 -8.32 0.26
N LEU A 23 7.72 -8.33 1.43
CA LEU A 23 6.99 -7.16 1.92
C LEU A 23 7.92 -5.96 2.14
N LEU A 24 9.06 -6.17 2.81
CA LEU A 24 10.05 -5.11 3.05
C LEU A 24 10.60 -4.57 1.72
N SER A 25 10.90 -5.45 0.76
CA SER A 25 11.34 -5.05 -0.58
C SER A 25 10.32 -4.17 -1.30
N GLN A 26 9.02 -4.48 -1.16
CA GLN A 26 7.95 -3.63 -1.70
C GLN A 26 7.90 -2.27 -1.00
N CYS A 27 8.07 -2.24 0.32
CA CYS A 27 8.07 -0.99 1.08
C CYS A 27 9.24 -0.06 0.69
N GLU A 28 10.44 -0.62 0.49
CA GLU A 28 11.59 0.15 -0.02
C GLU A 28 11.31 0.69 -1.42
N LEU A 29 10.83 -0.17 -2.32
CA LEU A 29 10.50 0.22 -3.69
C LEU A 29 9.47 1.36 -3.71
N ASN A 30 8.40 1.25 -2.91
CA ASN A 30 7.36 2.26 -2.82
C ASN A 30 7.91 3.62 -2.37
N TYR A 31 8.84 3.62 -1.42
CA TYR A 31 9.52 4.84 -0.98
C TYR A 31 10.25 5.52 -2.13
N TRP A 32 11.04 4.75 -2.89
CA TRP A 32 11.80 5.29 -4.02
C TRP A 32 10.93 5.77 -5.17
N LEU A 33 9.82 5.08 -5.43
CA LEU A 33 8.83 5.53 -6.41
C LEU A 33 8.23 6.87 -6.00
N LEU A 34 7.83 7.04 -4.75
CA LEU A 34 7.31 8.31 -4.25
C LEU A 34 8.38 9.40 -4.26
N ALA A 35 9.60 9.10 -3.81
CA ALA A 35 10.73 10.03 -3.83
C ALA A 35 11.02 10.55 -5.24
N ARG A 36 10.86 9.70 -6.26
CA ARG A 36 11.01 10.10 -7.67
C ARG A 36 9.82 10.92 -8.16
N LEU A 37 8.60 10.59 -7.73
CA LEU A 37 7.38 11.28 -8.11
C LEU A 37 7.28 12.68 -7.47
N MET A 38 7.72 12.79 -6.21
CA MET A 38 7.59 13.96 -5.36
C MET A 38 8.87 14.18 -4.53
N PRO A 39 9.97 14.65 -5.15
CA PRO A 39 11.27 14.79 -4.46
C PRO A 39 11.23 15.75 -3.25
N ASN A 40 10.40 16.78 -3.33
CA ASN A 40 10.29 17.79 -2.27
C ASN A 40 9.68 17.18 -1.00
N LEU A 41 8.81 16.18 -1.13
CA LEU A 41 8.07 15.55 -0.02
C LEU A 41 8.97 14.68 0.87
N VAL A 42 10.00 14.07 0.29
CA VAL A 42 10.96 13.22 1.03
C VAL A 42 12.14 13.98 1.60
N THR A 43 12.26 15.27 1.27
CA THR A 43 13.33 16.17 1.76
C THR A 43 12.82 17.08 2.89
N LEU A 44 11.57 16.89 3.33
CA LEU A 44 10.94 17.63 4.41
C LEU A 44 11.57 17.26 5.75
N ASN A 45 12.66 17.95 6.10
CA ASN A 45 13.42 17.70 7.32
C ASN A 45 13.20 18.79 8.38
N ASP A 46 12.57 19.91 7.99
CA ASP A 46 12.36 21.05 8.87
C ASP A 46 10.91 21.08 9.40
N GLN A 47 10.77 21.00 10.73
CA GLN A 47 9.48 21.08 11.39
C GLN A 47 8.97 22.51 11.54
N SER A 48 9.78 23.53 11.23
CA SER A 48 9.39 24.94 11.29
C SER A 48 8.20 25.26 10.37
N GLU A 49 8.09 24.54 9.24
CA GLU A 49 7.01 24.68 8.25
C GLU A 49 5.88 23.65 8.43
N LYS A 50 5.86 22.90 9.54
CA LYS A 50 4.90 21.79 9.77
C LYS A 50 3.44 22.21 9.57
N ALA A 51 3.05 23.40 10.02
CA ALA A 51 1.68 23.88 9.91
C ALA A 51 1.22 24.14 8.45
N GLU A 52 2.14 24.57 7.58
CA GLU A 52 1.89 24.79 6.15
C GLU A 52 1.85 23.45 5.40
N LEU A 53 2.77 22.54 5.73
CA LEU A 53 2.82 21.20 5.14
C LEU A 53 1.58 20.36 5.44
N LEU A 54 0.98 20.49 6.63
CA LEU A 54 -0.26 19.80 7.00
C LEU A 54 -1.51 20.33 6.25
N GLN A 55 -1.45 21.55 5.73
CA GLN A 55 -2.52 22.14 4.92
C GLN A 55 -2.31 21.88 3.42
N SER A 56 -1.12 21.44 3.04
CA SER A 56 -0.75 21.22 1.65
C SER A 56 -1.37 19.93 1.11
N GLN A 57 -1.80 20.01 -0.14
CA GLN A 57 -2.31 18.87 -0.91
C GLN A 57 -1.54 18.79 -2.22
N TRP A 58 -1.19 17.58 -2.62
CA TRP A 58 -0.51 17.33 -3.88
C TRP A 58 -1.30 16.36 -4.72
N GLN A 59 -1.20 16.53 -6.02
CA GLN A 59 -1.87 15.65 -6.97
C GLN A 59 -0.94 15.32 -8.11
N VAL A 60 -0.91 14.04 -8.48
CA VAL A 60 -0.22 13.55 -9.66
C VAL A 60 -1.18 12.65 -10.44
N ALA A 61 -1.17 12.76 -11.77
CA ALA A 61 -2.07 12.00 -12.61
C ALA A 61 -1.33 11.45 -13.83
N SER A 62 -1.73 10.26 -14.24
CA SER A 62 -1.45 9.68 -15.56
C SER A 62 -2.76 9.48 -16.31
N SER A 63 -2.65 8.95 -17.52
CA SER A 63 -3.82 8.60 -18.32
C SER A 63 -4.68 7.48 -17.70
N ALA A 64 -4.17 6.73 -16.72
CA ALA A 64 -4.83 5.58 -16.10
C ALA A 64 -5.22 5.78 -14.63
N VAL A 65 -4.45 6.59 -13.87
CA VAL A 65 -4.59 6.75 -12.41
C VAL A 65 -4.35 8.20 -12.00
N GLN A 66 -5.11 8.68 -11.03
CA GLN A 66 -4.92 9.95 -10.35
C GLN A 66 -4.66 9.69 -8.85
N LEU A 67 -3.59 10.28 -8.33
CA LEU A 67 -3.15 10.18 -6.95
C LEU A 67 -3.26 11.54 -6.29
N LYS A 68 -3.90 11.59 -5.12
CA LYS A 68 -3.96 12.78 -4.27
C LYS A 68 -3.35 12.46 -2.92
N PHE A 69 -2.47 13.33 -2.45
CA PHE A 69 -1.70 13.17 -1.22
C PHE A 69 -1.97 14.32 -0.27
N GLN A 70 -2.12 14.01 1.02
CA GLN A 70 -2.19 15.02 2.08
C GLN A 70 -1.46 14.51 3.32
N ILE A 71 -0.57 15.33 3.87
CA ILE A 71 0.13 14.99 5.11
C ILE A 71 -0.84 15.11 6.28
N THR A 72 -0.87 14.09 7.14
CA THR A 72 -1.67 14.07 8.37
C THR A 72 -0.83 14.13 9.63
N ASP A 73 0.42 13.66 9.57
CA ASP A 73 1.36 13.80 10.69
C ASP A 73 2.82 13.88 10.19
N LEU A 74 3.62 14.65 10.92
CA LEU A 74 5.05 14.85 10.68
C LEU A 74 5.82 14.66 11.99
N ALA A 75 6.71 13.67 12.00
CA ALA A 75 7.68 13.43 13.06
C ALA A 75 9.10 13.42 12.47
N LYS A 76 10.12 13.42 13.34
CA LYS A 76 11.52 13.59 12.93
C LYS A 76 12.00 12.64 11.82
N TYR A 77 11.52 11.40 11.85
CA TYR A 77 11.93 10.35 10.89
C TYR A 77 10.76 9.72 10.16
N THR A 78 9.53 10.20 10.38
CA THR A 78 8.35 9.62 9.75
C THR A 78 7.36 10.67 9.30
N THR A 79 6.77 10.44 8.13
CA THR A 79 5.66 11.23 7.58
C THR A 79 4.47 10.31 7.40
N THR A 80 3.32 10.67 7.97
CA THR A 80 2.04 9.96 7.75
C THR A 80 1.17 10.79 6.83
N MET A 81 0.53 10.14 5.86
CA MET A 81 -0.28 10.81 4.84
C MET A 81 -1.55 10.03 4.52
N THR A 82 -2.57 10.73 4.06
CA THR A 82 -3.64 10.11 3.28
C THR A 82 -3.27 10.12 1.79
N LEU A 83 -3.59 9.02 1.12
CA LEU A 83 -3.45 8.84 -0.31
C LEU A 83 -4.80 8.42 -0.89
N THR A 84 -5.37 9.26 -1.74
CA THR A 84 -6.57 8.91 -2.52
C THR A 84 -6.15 8.51 -3.93
N ILE A 85 -6.60 7.33 -4.36
CA ILE A 85 -6.33 6.74 -5.67
C ILE A 85 -7.66 6.69 -6.43
N ASP A 86 -7.68 7.30 -7.60
CA ASP A 86 -8.81 7.33 -8.52
C ASP A 86 -8.38 6.84 -9.90
N SER A 87 -9.27 6.16 -10.63
CA SER A 87 -9.00 5.71 -11.99
C SER A 87 -9.96 6.39 -12.96
N PRO A 88 -9.49 7.37 -13.75
CA PRO A 88 -10.34 8.09 -14.69
C PRO A 88 -10.98 7.19 -15.77
N ARG A 89 -10.34 6.06 -16.10
CA ARG A 89 -10.78 5.15 -17.18
C ARG A 89 -11.85 4.17 -16.72
N LEU A 90 -11.72 3.67 -15.50
CA LEU A 90 -12.70 2.82 -14.87
C LEU A 90 -13.73 3.78 -14.27
N LYS A 91 -14.88 4.00 -14.93
CA LYS A 91 -16.03 4.77 -14.39
C LYS A 91 -16.65 4.11 -13.14
N ILE A 92 -15.84 3.48 -12.31
CA ILE A 92 -16.17 2.88 -11.03
C ILE A 92 -16.29 4.03 -10.04
N THR A 93 -17.44 4.11 -9.40
CA THR A 93 -17.89 5.20 -8.53
C THR A 93 -17.18 5.28 -7.16
N ARG A 94 -15.97 4.73 -7.03
CA ARG A 94 -15.33 4.59 -5.71
C ARG A 94 -13.83 4.85 -5.76
N GLU A 95 -13.46 6.01 -5.23
CA GLU A 95 -12.08 6.34 -4.85
C GLU A 95 -11.58 5.38 -3.76
N MET A 96 -10.31 5.00 -3.84
CA MET A 96 -9.63 4.22 -2.81
C MET A 96 -8.77 5.13 -1.95
N GLN A 97 -9.08 5.25 -0.66
CA GLN A 97 -8.27 6.04 0.28
C GLN A 97 -7.38 5.13 1.12
N LEU A 98 -6.09 5.40 1.18
CA LEU A 98 -5.10 4.72 2.02
C LEU A 98 -4.50 5.68 3.05
N ILE A 99 -4.11 5.17 4.22
CA ILE A 99 -3.19 5.86 5.12
C ILE A 99 -1.83 5.21 4.91
N ILE A 100 -0.85 6.02 4.56
CA ILE A 100 0.52 5.59 4.29
C ILE A 100 1.47 6.21 5.30
N ARG A 101 2.56 5.50 5.60
CA ARG A 101 3.64 6.00 6.43
C ARG A 101 4.97 5.83 5.72
N LEU A 102 5.72 6.92 5.65
CA LEU A 102 7.10 6.95 5.23
C LEU A 102 8.00 6.90 6.45
N TYR A 103 9.04 6.09 6.38
CA TYR A 103 10.17 6.06 7.31
C TYR A 103 11.40 6.54 6.54
N HIS A 104 11.92 7.72 6.89
CA HIS A 104 12.95 8.41 6.11
C HIS A 104 14.36 7.87 6.39
N ASP A 105 14.58 7.35 7.59
CA ASP A 105 15.85 6.74 8.03
C ASP A 105 16.13 5.41 7.34
N VAL A 106 15.12 4.54 7.26
CA VAL A 106 15.19 3.23 6.60
C VAL A 106 14.66 3.24 5.17
N LYS A 107 14.19 4.39 4.68
CA LYS A 107 13.68 4.60 3.31
C LYS A 107 12.60 3.58 2.92
N MET A 108 11.61 3.44 3.78
CA MET A 108 10.47 2.54 3.56
C MET A 108 9.16 3.30 3.53
N MET A 109 8.22 2.82 2.73
CA MET A 109 6.87 3.33 2.66
C MET A 109 5.89 2.17 2.78
N GLU A 110 5.03 2.21 3.80
CA GLU A 110 4.02 1.18 4.02
C GLU A 110 2.60 1.74 4.01
N VAL A 111 1.64 0.90 3.61
CA VAL A 111 0.23 1.12 3.90
C VAL A 111 -0.05 0.68 5.35
N MET A 112 -0.61 1.59 6.13
CA MET A 112 -0.99 1.36 7.52
C MET A 112 -2.19 0.40 7.60
N GLU A 113 -2.22 -0.43 8.64
CA GLU A 113 -3.35 -1.35 8.87
C GLU A 113 -4.67 -0.59 9.03
N GLY A 114 -5.77 -1.14 8.50
CA GLY A 114 -7.08 -0.48 8.53
C GLY A 114 -7.27 0.66 7.53
N SER A 115 -6.38 0.81 6.53
CA SER A 115 -6.53 1.76 5.42
C SER A 115 -7.44 1.22 4.30
N GLY A 116 -8.21 2.05 3.60
CA GLY A 116 -9.06 1.64 2.45
C GLY A 116 -10.53 2.12 2.52
N PRO A 117 -11.32 2.05 1.42
CA PRO A 117 -12.72 2.54 1.32
C PRO A 117 -13.79 1.78 2.16
N GLY A 118 -13.36 0.98 3.13
CA GLY A 118 -14.16 0.51 4.26
C GLY A 118 -13.29 0.21 5.50
N ALA A 119 -12.07 0.75 5.54
CA ALA A 119 -10.98 0.39 6.45
C ALA A 119 -10.69 -1.13 6.53
N LEU A 120 -10.92 -1.87 5.43
CA LEU A 120 -10.78 -3.34 5.27
C LEU A 120 -11.83 -4.27 5.91
N LYS A 121 -12.89 -3.78 6.61
CA LYS A 121 -13.71 -4.66 7.47
C LYS A 121 -15.04 -5.22 6.92
N ALA A 122 -15.68 -4.62 5.90
CA ALA A 122 -17.08 -5.00 5.57
C ALA A 122 -17.30 -5.84 4.30
N VAL A 123 -16.28 -6.02 3.43
CA VAL A 123 -16.44 -6.75 2.15
C VAL A 123 -15.59 -8.03 2.10
N TYR A 124 -14.47 -8.09 2.84
CA TYR A 124 -13.60 -9.27 2.87
C TYR A 124 -14.19 -10.46 3.63
N GLU A 125 -15.06 -10.22 4.62
CA GLU A 125 -15.83 -11.27 5.30
C GLU A 125 -16.73 -12.09 4.35
N LYS A 126 -17.05 -11.56 3.16
CA LYS A 126 -18.00 -12.19 2.23
C LYS A 126 -17.36 -12.90 1.02
N ILE A 127 -16.07 -12.73 0.75
CA ILE A 127 -15.44 -13.30 -0.47
C ILE A 127 -14.21 -14.17 -0.18
N ASN A 128 -13.36 -13.81 0.79
CA ASN A 128 -12.14 -14.58 1.03
C ASN A 128 -12.30 -15.52 2.22
N GLY A 129 -12.89 -16.68 1.98
CA GLY A 129 -13.04 -17.73 2.99
C GLY A 129 -11.74 -18.39 3.48
N ASN A 130 -10.55 -17.74 3.42
CA ASN A 130 -9.29 -18.20 4.07
C ASN A 130 -8.02 -17.32 3.85
N THR A 131 -8.06 -16.07 3.35
CA THR A 131 -6.81 -15.27 3.25
C THR A 131 -6.40 -14.69 4.60
N LYS A 132 -5.13 -14.87 4.97
CA LYS A 132 -4.60 -14.36 6.24
C LYS A 132 -4.30 -12.85 6.13
N PRO A 133 -4.42 -12.07 7.22
CA PRO A 133 -4.16 -10.61 7.23
C PRO A 133 -2.81 -10.17 6.64
N VAL A 134 -1.78 -11.02 6.69
CA VAL A 134 -0.44 -10.71 6.13
C VAL A 134 -0.43 -10.69 4.60
N ASP A 135 -1.29 -11.47 3.95
CA ASP A 135 -1.41 -11.49 2.49
C ASP A 135 -2.12 -10.25 1.97
N GLU A 136 -3.08 -9.76 2.73
CA GLU A 136 -3.77 -8.50 2.44
C GLU A 136 -2.82 -7.32 2.53
N LYS A 137 -1.99 -7.25 3.58
CA LYS A 137 -0.97 -6.19 3.71
C LYS A 137 0.02 -6.21 2.54
N ARG A 138 0.36 -7.40 2.04
CA ARG A 138 1.20 -7.53 0.83
C ARG A 138 0.52 -7.03 -0.43
N GLN A 139 -0.71 -7.49 -0.67
CA GLN A 139 -1.46 -7.10 -1.87
C GLN A 139 -1.64 -5.58 -1.93
N ILE A 140 -1.95 -4.94 -0.79
CA ILE A 140 -2.17 -3.49 -0.77
C ILE A 140 -0.87 -2.70 -0.96
N ASN A 141 0.26 -3.14 -0.40
CA ASN A 141 1.55 -2.49 -0.62
C ASN A 141 2.04 -2.67 -2.07
N ARG A 142 1.75 -3.81 -2.70
CA ARG A 142 2.02 -4.01 -4.13
C ARG A 142 1.15 -3.09 -5.01
N PHE A 143 -0.15 -3.02 -4.72
CA PHE A 143 -1.09 -2.14 -5.43
C PHE A 143 -0.67 -0.66 -5.33
N LEU A 144 -0.20 -0.23 -4.16
CA LEU A 144 0.38 1.09 -3.97
C LEU A 144 1.55 1.33 -4.94
N GLY A 145 2.49 0.40 -5.02
CA GLY A 145 3.65 0.50 -5.91
C GLY A 145 3.27 0.56 -7.39
N GLU A 146 2.30 -0.25 -7.81
CA GLU A 146 1.77 -0.22 -9.18
C GLU A 146 1.11 1.13 -9.50
N SER A 147 0.35 1.69 -8.55
CA SER A 147 -0.29 3.00 -8.68
C SER A 147 0.73 4.13 -8.80
N LEU A 148 1.78 4.12 -7.97
CA LEU A 148 2.87 5.10 -8.04
C LEU A 148 3.63 5.00 -9.38
N ARG A 149 3.94 3.79 -9.83
CA ARG A 149 4.62 3.54 -11.12
C ARG A 149 3.80 4.05 -12.30
N ALA A 150 2.47 3.89 -12.26
CA ALA A 150 1.59 4.38 -13.32
C ALA A 150 1.66 5.91 -13.48
N CYS A 151 2.10 6.64 -12.45
CA CYS A 151 2.22 8.10 -12.47
C CYS A 151 3.65 8.60 -12.73
N LEU A 152 4.64 7.72 -12.92
CA LEU A 152 6.01 8.14 -13.20
C LEU A 152 6.17 8.67 -14.65
N PRO A 153 7.01 9.69 -14.87
CA PRO A 153 7.32 10.19 -16.21
C PRO A 153 7.94 9.09 -17.09
N GLY A 154 7.40 8.88 -18.30
CA GLY A 154 7.91 7.91 -19.29
C GLY A 154 7.18 6.56 -19.34
N ASN A 155 6.03 6.45 -18.67
CA ASN A 155 5.15 5.27 -18.70
C ASN A 155 3.85 5.48 -19.52
N ASP A 156 3.78 6.56 -20.30
CA ASP A 156 2.69 6.86 -21.26
C ASP A 156 3.11 6.52 -22.70
#